data_AF-A0AAV6I3D8-F1
#
_entry.id   AF-A0AAV6I3D8-F1
#
_cell.length_a   1.000
_cell.length_b   1.000
_cell.length_c   1.000
_cell.angle_alpha   90.00
_cell.angle_beta   90.00
_cell.angle_gamma   90.00
#
_symmetry.space_group_name_H-M   'P 1'
#
loop_
_entity.id
_entity.type
_entity.pdbx_description
1 polymer ?
#
loop_
_entity_poly.entity_id
_entity_poly.type
_entity_poly.pdbx_seq_one_letter_code
_entity_poly.pdbx_strand_id
1 'polypeptide(L)'
;MEDGEHRPLLSSIEDEFHNLPHDSQVHDTASYDEEDRVGSNKPIPYFLREFYEESKKLWYLAAPAILTTVCQYSLGAITQVFAGHLGTTELATFSVENSIIAGFGYGFMWGMGSALETLCGIAFGAGQLEMLGIYMQRSWVILNATALILMFLYIFATPILKLIGQTDTISKEAGIFALWMIPQLFAYAMNYPITKFLQAQNKFMVMTVISAVALVFHTIFSWLLMLKLGWGMVGAAVVLNSSWWFIVLAELLYIFRGACGRAWNGFSWMAFQNLWGFLKLSLASAFMLALETWYITVLILFAGYLKNTEVSVGASGICVRVSNELGASHPKAAKFSAVVVVITSFLIGLFLGLILIVTAKQYPSWFSTDDEVIEIVYKLTPLLVICIVVLNVQLPLAGTYSND
;
A
#
# COMPACT_ATOMS: atom_id res chain seq x y z
N MET A 1 -31.21 -24.91 25.66
CA MET A 1 -31.99 -23.95 24.87
C MET A 1 -32.01 -22.67 25.69
N GLU A 2 -31.04 -21.80 25.46
CA GLU A 2 -31.16 -20.34 25.41
C GLU A 2 -29.77 -19.75 25.18
N ASP A 3 -29.74 -18.78 24.26
CA ASP A 3 -28.60 -18.28 23.50
C ASP A 3 -27.57 -17.53 24.34
N GLY A 4 -26.29 -17.84 24.11
CA GLY A 4 -25.18 -16.96 24.46
C GLY A 4 -25.04 -15.89 23.39
N GLU A 5 -25.58 -14.70 23.64
CA GLU A 5 -25.44 -13.54 22.74
C GLU A 5 -23.97 -13.20 22.45
N HIS A 6 -23.56 -13.42 21.21
CA HIS A 6 -22.38 -12.81 20.62
C HIS A 6 -22.62 -11.31 20.48
N ARG A 7 -22.17 -10.51 21.46
CA ARG A 7 -22.15 -9.05 21.33
C ARG A 7 -21.03 -8.59 20.39
N PRO A 8 -21.29 -7.67 19.44
CA PRO A 8 -20.26 -7.11 18.56
C PRO A 8 -19.32 -6.17 19.31
N LEU A 9 -18.01 -6.24 19.02
CA LEU A 9 -16.94 -5.43 19.64
C LEU A 9 -17.17 -3.90 19.62
N LEU A 10 -17.98 -3.41 18.69
CA LEU A 10 -18.34 -1.99 18.59
C LEU A 10 -19.30 -1.54 19.69
N SER A 11 -20.23 -2.39 20.14
CA SER A 11 -21.22 -2.00 21.15
C SER A 11 -20.59 -1.83 22.54
N SER A 12 -19.54 -2.62 22.85
CA SER A 12 -18.78 -2.45 24.10
C SER A 12 -17.96 -1.16 24.15
N ILE A 13 -17.68 -0.54 23.00
CA ILE A 13 -16.95 0.73 22.91
C ILE A 13 -17.91 1.91 23.09
N GLU A 14 -19.13 1.82 22.54
CA GLU A 14 -20.17 2.86 22.70
C GLU A 14 -20.62 3.02 24.17
N ASP A 15 -20.72 1.92 24.93
CA ASP A 15 -21.09 1.96 26.35
C ASP A 15 -20.00 2.60 27.25
N GLU A 16 -18.74 2.59 26.81
CA GLU A 16 -17.62 3.23 27.52
C GLU A 16 -17.60 4.75 27.30
N PHE A 17 -18.11 5.21 26.15
CA PHE A 17 -18.27 6.63 25.82
C PHE A 17 -19.40 7.31 26.61
N HIS A 18 -20.45 6.58 26.97
CA HIS A 18 -21.61 7.15 27.66
C HIS A 18 -21.43 7.37 29.18
N ASN A 19 -20.38 6.82 29.79
CA ASN A 19 -20.20 6.79 31.25
C ASN A 19 -19.12 7.77 31.79
N LEU A 20 -18.68 8.77 31.02
CA LEU A 20 -17.74 9.78 31.51
C LEU A 20 -18.45 10.92 32.27
N PRO A 21 -17.92 11.38 33.41
CA PRO A 21 -18.52 12.48 34.16
C PRO A 21 -18.32 13.81 33.41
N HIS A 22 -19.43 14.52 33.17
CA HIS A 22 -19.41 15.90 32.67
C HIS A 22 -18.95 16.85 33.79
N ASP A 23 -17.69 17.27 33.74
CA ASP A 23 -17.25 18.38 34.58
C ASP A 23 -17.65 19.71 33.91
N SER A 24 -18.34 20.54 34.69
CA SER A 24 -18.97 21.77 34.25
C SER A 24 -18.29 22.92 34.95
N GLN A 25 -17.49 23.71 34.21
CA GLN A 25 -17.19 25.13 34.46
C GLN A 25 -16.01 25.57 33.59
N VAL A 26 -16.27 26.39 32.57
CA VAL A 26 -15.65 27.73 32.37
C VAL A 26 -16.59 28.51 31.44
N HIS A 27 -17.20 29.57 31.97
CA HIS A 27 -17.86 30.61 31.16
C HIS A 27 -16.90 31.78 30.92
N ASP A 28 -16.93 32.24 29.67
CA ASP A 28 -16.65 33.59 29.14
C ASP A 28 -15.23 34.18 29.19
N THR A 29 -14.63 34.28 28.00
CA THR A 29 -14.50 35.56 27.26
C THR A 29 -13.73 35.36 25.95
N ALA A 30 -14.45 35.04 24.88
CA ALA A 30 -14.03 35.31 23.49
C ALA A 30 -15.24 35.17 22.57
N SER A 31 -16.18 36.12 22.65
CA SER A 31 -17.19 36.32 21.61
C SER A 31 -16.50 36.91 20.38
N TYR A 32 -15.91 36.06 19.54
CA TYR A 32 -15.52 36.42 18.18
C TYR A 32 -15.94 35.27 17.25
N ASP A 33 -17.08 35.47 16.61
CA ASP A 33 -17.44 34.99 15.26
C ASP A 33 -17.21 33.50 14.98
N GLU A 34 -18.00 32.63 15.62
CA GLU A 34 -18.02 31.19 15.32
C GLU A 34 -19.18 30.76 14.40
N GLU A 35 -20.08 31.68 14.00
CA GLU A 35 -21.29 31.36 13.24
C GLU A 35 -21.13 31.31 11.69
N ASP A 36 -19.96 31.64 11.12
CA ASP A 36 -19.81 31.81 9.65
C ASP A 36 -18.83 30.85 8.94
N ARG A 37 -18.60 29.63 9.48
CA ARG A 37 -17.55 28.75 8.93
C ARG A 37 -17.92 27.94 7.68
N VAL A 38 -19.19 27.87 7.25
CA VAL A 38 -19.57 27.12 6.04
C VAL A 38 -20.76 27.78 5.32
N GLY A 39 -20.49 28.83 4.54
CA GLY A 39 -21.47 29.45 3.65
C GLY A 39 -20.89 30.53 2.72
N SER A 40 -20.79 30.21 1.42
CA SER A 40 -20.87 31.11 0.24
C SER A 40 -20.15 32.48 0.27
N ASN A 41 -19.08 32.61 -0.56
CA ASN A 41 -18.31 33.82 -0.95
C ASN A 41 -17.17 34.29 -0.02
N LYS A 42 -16.25 33.40 0.35
CA LYS A 42 -14.93 33.81 0.84
C LYS A 42 -14.07 34.38 -0.32
N PRO A 43 -13.35 35.51 -0.15
CA PRO A 43 -12.48 36.08 -1.19
C PRO A 43 -11.39 35.10 -1.64
N ILE A 44 -11.04 35.09 -2.94
CA ILE A 44 -9.96 34.23 -3.49
C ILE A 44 -8.66 34.29 -2.65
N PRO A 45 -8.17 35.46 -2.19
CA PRO A 45 -6.96 35.53 -1.37
C PRO A 45 -7.07 34.77 -0.03
N TYR A 46 -8.26 34.76 0.57
CA TYR A 46 -8.52 34.04 1.80
C TYR A 46 -8.53 32.52 1.57
N PHE A 47 -9.20 32.07 0.51
CA PHE A 47 -9.18 30.66 0.10
C PHE A 47 -7.75 30.19 -0.20
N LEU A 48 -6.95 30.96 -0.92
CA LEU A 48 -5.57 30.62 -1.25
C LEU A 48 -4.69 30.51 0.01
N ARG A 49 -4.91 31.37 1.01
CA ARG A 49 -4.21 31.29 2.28
C ARG A 49 -4.58 30.04 3.07
N GLU A 50 -5.88 29.76 3.25
CA GLU A 50 -6.33 28.53 3.92
C GLU A 50 -5.84 27.28 3.17
N PHE A 51 -5.91 27.29 1.84
CA PHE A 51 -5.39 26.21 0.98
C PHE A 51 -3.90 26.01 1.21
N TYR A 52 -3.10 27.08 1.27
CA TYR A 52 -1.66 26.99 1.51
C TYR A 52 -1.33 26.43 2.90
N GLU A 53 -2.00 26.95 3.94
CA GLU A 53 -1.79 26.49 5.32
C GLU A 53 -2.13 25.01 5.48
N GLU A 54 -3.24 24.55 4.89
CA GLU A 54 -3.65 23.15 4.92
C GLU A 54 -2.77 22.26 4.04
N SER A 55 -2.42 22.71 2.83
CA SER A 55 -1.50 22.01 1.93
C SER A 55 -0.15 21.77 2.60
N LYS A 56 0.39 22.76 3.33
CA LYS A 56 1.66 22.64 4.03
C LYS A 56 1.63 21.52 5.07
N LYS A 57 0.54 21.39 5.83
CA LYS A 57 0.38 20.31 6.83
C LYS A 57 0.26 18.95 6.15
N LEU A 58 -0.56 18.85 5.09
CA LEU A 58 -0.74 17.62 4.33
C LEU A 58 0.59 17.16 3.73
N TRP A 59 1.33 18.04 3.06
CA TRP A 59 2.61 17.71 2.44
C TRP A 59 3.70 17.32 3.44
N TYR A 60 3.69 17.89 4.65
CA TYR A 60 4.62 17.49 5.71
C TYR A 60 4.46 16.01 6.09
N LEU A 61 3.24 15.46 5.99
CA LEU A 61 2.96 14.03 6.26
C LEU A 61 3.03 13.17 4.99
N ALA A 62 2.45 13.67 3.89
CA ALA A 62 2.28 12.94 2.64
C ALA A 62 3.60 12.79 1.86
N ALA A 63 4.46 13.81 1.77
CA ALA A 63 5.71 13.67 1.00
C ALA A 63 6.60 12.53 1.52
N PRO A 64 6.87 12.43 2.84
CA PRO A 64 7.63 11.31 3.38
C PRO A 64 6.93 9.96 3.17
N ALA A 65 5.60 9.89 3.31
CA ALA A 65 4.84 8.66 3.05
C ALA A 65 4.96 8.22 1.58
N ILE A 66 4.78 9.16 0.64
CA ILE A 66 4.95 8.93 -0.80
C ILE A 66 6.37 8.46 -1.11
N LEU A 67 7.39 9.13 -0.55
CA LEU A 67 8.79 8.74 -0.77
C LEU A 67 9.09 7.34 -0.23
N THR A 68 8.55 6.97 0.93
CA THR A 68 8.65 5.60 1.46
C THR A 68 8.09 4.61 0.45
N THR A 69 6.86 4.84 -0.03
CA THR A 69 6.18 4.00 -1.00
C THR A 69 6.98 3.91 -2.31
N VAL A 70 7.44 5.03 -2.85
CA VAL A 70 8.28 5.06 -4.06
C VAL A 70 9.56 4.25 -3.86
N CYS A 71 10.24 4.40 -2.72
CA CYS A 71 11.46 3.65 -2.44
C CYS A 71 11.20 2.13 -2.38
N GLN A 72 10.13 1.72 -1.69
CA GLN A 72 9.77 0.32 -1.53
C GLN A 72 9.35 -0.33 -2.86
N TYR A 73 8.49 0.33 -3.65
CA TYR A 73 8.13 -0.16 -4.99
C TYR A 73 9.33 -0.19 -5.94
N SER A 74 10.26 0.75 -5.79
CA SER A 74 11.47 0.80 -6.62
C SER A 74 12.39 -0.42 -6.41
N LEU A 75 12.33 -1.12 -5.26
CA LEU A 75 13.08 -2.37 -5.07
C LEU A 75 12.68 -3.41 -6.13
N GLY A 76 11.38 -3.63 -6.31
CA GLY A 76 10.85 -4.53 -7.33
C GLY A 76 11.15 -4.03 -8.75
N ALA A 77 10.93 -2.74 -9.01
CA ALA A 77 11.17 -2.14 -10.33
C ALA A 77 12.64 -2.24 -10.77
N ILE A 78 13.59 -1.98 -9.87
CA ILE A 78 15.02 -2.09 -10.17
C ILE A 78 15.41 -3.55 -10.42
N THR A 79 14.89 -4.49 -9.62
CA THR A 79 15.12 -5.91 -9.86
C THR A 79 14.59 -6.34 -11.23
N GLN A 80 13.41 -5.86 -11.62
CA GLN A 80 12.81 -6.13 -12.92
C GLN A 80 13.66 -5.57 -14.07
N VAL A 81 14.16 -4.34 -13.93
CA VAL A 81 15.07 -3.71 -14.91
C VAL A 81 16.33 -4.56 -15.07
N PHE A 82 16.97 -4.97 -13.97
CA PHE A 82 18.15 -5.83 -14.04
C PHE A 82 17.86 -7.23 -14.59
N ALA A 83 16.68 -7.78 -14.33
CA ALA A 83 16.24 -9.04 -14.96
C ALA A 83 16.11 -8.87 -16.49
N GLY A 84 15.59 -7.74 -16.97
CA GLY A 84 15.59 -7.37 -18.39
C GLY A 84 16.97 -7.35 -19.03
N HIS A 85 17.99 -6.90 -18.29
CA HIS A 85 19.38 -6.93 -18.76
C HIS A 85 20.03 -8.32 -18.75
N LEU A 86 19.50 -9.27 -17.98
CA LEU A 86 19.93 -10.68 -18.04
C LEU A 86 19.36 -11.36 -19.28
N GLY A 87 18.11 -11.07 -19.62
CA GLY A 87 17.44 -11.57 -20.80
C GLY A 87 15.92 -11.42 -20.75
N THR A 88 15.28 -11.63 -21.90
CA THR A 88 13.82 -11.57 -22.03
C THR A 88 13.12 -12.70 -21.24
N THR A 89 13.79 -13.84 -21.06
CA THR A 89 13.26 -14.98 -20.29
C THR A 89 13.26 -14.69 -18.79
N GLU A 90 14.30 -14.04 -18.28
CA GLU A 90 14.46 -13.63 -16.89
C GLU A 90 13.46 -12.52 -16.53
N LEU A 91 13.29 -11.53 -17.41
CA LEU A 91 12.28 -10.49 -17.26
C LEU A 91 10.86 -11.07 -17.18
N ALA A 92 10.53 -11.99 -18.09
CA ALA A 92 9.24 -12.65 -18.10
C ALA A 92 9.04 -13.52 -16.85
N THR A 93 10.07 -14.26 -16.43
CA THR A 93 10.10 -15.05 -15.20
C THR A 93 9.79 -14.19 -13.97
N PHE A 94 10.51 -13.08 -13.79
CA PHE A 94 10.29 -12.15 -12.68
C PHE A 94 8.89 -11.54 -12.72
N SER A 95 8.45 -11.08 -13.88
CA SER A 95 7.15 -10.43 -14.04
C SER A 95 6.00 -11.39 -13.75
N VAL A 96 6.06 -12.63 -14.25
CA VAL A 96 5.04 -13.65 -14.03
C VAL A 96 4.99 -14.06 -12.55
N GLU A 97 6.14 -14.30 -11.91
CA GLU A 97 6.17 -14.61 -10.48
C GLU A 97 5.62 -13.44 -9.66
N ASN A 98 6.11 -12.22 -9.90
CA ASN A 98 5.75 -11.06 -9.09
C ASN A 98 4.29 -10.63 -9.28
N SER A 99 3.72 -10.76 -10.48
CA SER A 99 2.32 -10.39 -10.72
C SER A 99 1.33 -11.47 -10.29
N ILE A 100 1.64 -12.75 -10.47
CA ILE A 100 0.69 -13.85 -10.25
C ILE A 100 0.87 -14.46 -8.86
N ILE A 101 2.09 -14.86 -8.50
CA ILE A 101 2.36 -15.56 -7.24
C ILE A 101 2.53 -14.56 -6.12
N ALA A 102 3.51 -13.65 -6.25
CA ALA A 102 3.77 -12.66 -5.22
C ALA A 102 2.63 -11.62 -5.13
N GLY A 103 2.10 -11.19 -6.27
CA GLY A 103 1.01 -10.23 -6.35
C GLY A 103 -0.26 -10.73 -5.66
N PHE A 104 -0.56 -12.03 -5.79
CA PHE A 104 -1.70 -12.63 -5.07
C PHE A 104 -1.50 -12.56 -3.56
N GLY A 105 -0.33 -13.00 -3.08
CA GLY A 105 -0.02 -12.97 -1.65
C GLY A 105 0.07 -11.55 -1.08
N TYR A 106 0.69 -10.63 -1.84
CA TYR A 106 0.83 -9.22 -1.50
C TYR A 106 -0.53 -8.54 -1.36
N GLY A 107 -1.44 -8.72 -2.33
CA GLY A 107 -2.77 -8.10 -2.29
C GLY A 107 -3.59 -8.54 -1.08
N PHE A 108 -3.53 -9.84 -0.74
CA PHE A 108 -4.21 -10.36 0.45
C PHE A 108 -3.63 -9.78 1.75
N MET A 109 -2.29 -9.74 1.87
CA MET A 109 -1.63 -9.17 3.05
C MET A 109 -1.84 -7.66 3.19
N TRP A 110 -1.78 -6.94 2.07
CA TRP A 110 -2.04 -5.50 2.02
C TRP A 110 -3.45 -5.19 2.51
N GLY A 111 -4.44 -5.93 2.01
CA GLY A 111 -5.83 -5.73 2.39
C GLY A 111 -6.12 -6.12 3.84
N MET A 112 -5.48 -7.16 4.39
CA MET A 112 -5.57 -7.46 5.82
C MET A 112 -4.92 -6.37 6.69
N GLY A 113 -3.86 -5.74 6.19
CA GLY A 113 -3.14 -4.67 6.89
C GLY A 113 -3.91 -3.34 6.98
N SER A 114 -4.86 -3.08 6.07
CA SER A 114 -5.65 -1.84 6.12
C SER A 114 -6.60 -1.76 7.32
N ALA A 115 -7.10 -2.90 7.81
CA ALA A 115 -7.89 -2.94 9.05
C ALA A 115 -7.10 -2.39 10.25
N LEU A 116 -5.79 -2.64 10.29
CA LEU A 116 -4.91 -2.13 11.34
C LEU A 116 -4.71 -0.61 11.24
N GLU A 117 -4.68 -0.05 10.03
CA GLU A 117 -4.59 1.39 9.82
C GLU A 117 -5.74 2.12 10.50
N THR A 118 -6.97 1.66 10.26
CA THR A 118 -8.17 2.22 10.88
C THR A 118 -8.13 2.09 12.41
N LEU A 119 -7.79 0.91 12.93
CA LEU A 119 -7.73 0.67 14.38
C LEU A 119 -6.65 1.49 15.07
N CYS A 120 -5.45 1.59 14.49
CA CYS A 120 -4.39 2.43 15.02
C CYS A 120 -4.73 3.91 14.92
N GLY A 121 -5.39 4.37 13.84
CA GLY A 121 -5.86 5.74 13.70
C GLY A 121 -6.88 6.12 14.76
N ILE A 122 -7.88 5.27 15.00
CA ILE A 122 -8.90 5.46 16.04
C ILE A 122 -8.26 5.49 17.43
N ALA A 123 -7.44 4.50 17.77
CA ALA A 123 -6.79 4.43 19.08
C ALA A 123 -5.82 5.59 19.33
N PHE A 124 -5.11 6.04 18.29
CA PHE A 124 -4.23 7.21 18.39
C PHE A 124 -5.03 8.49 18.62
N GLY A 125 -6.13 8.70 17.88
CA GLY A 125 -7.04 9.83 18.05
C GLY A 125 -7.72 9.86 19.43
N ALA A 126 -8.04 8.69 19.99
CA ALA A 126 -8.61 8.53 21.34
C ALA A 126 -7.56 8.63 22.47
N GLY A 127 -6.27 8.83 22.15
CA GLY A 127 -5.20 8.91 23.15
C GLY A 127 -4.79 7.57 23.76
N GLN A 128 -5.34 6.45 23.28
CA GLN A 128 -5.04 5.08 23.73
C GLN A 128 -3.76 4.53 23.09
N LEU A 129 -2.64 5.23 23.29
CA LEU A 129 -1.37 4.95 22.60
C LEU A 129 -0.88 3.51 22.79
N GLU A 130 -1.08 2.92 23.97
CA GLU A 130 -0.62 1.57 24.31
C GLU A 130 -1.26 0.49 23.42
N MET A 131 -2.48 0.73 22.94
CA MET A 131 -3.21 -0.21 22.08
C MET A 131 -2.60 -0.34 20.69
N LEU A 132 -1.87 0.67 20.20
CA LEU A 132 -1.19 0.60 18.90
C LEU A 132 -0.22 -0.58 18.85
N GLY A 133 0.59 -0.76 19.91
CA GLY A 133 1.53 -1.87 20.00
C GLY A 133 0.84 -3.23 20.09
N ILE A 134 -0.30 -3.29 20.78
CA ILE A 134 -1.12 -4.52 20.88
C ILE A 134 -1.72 -4.89 19.52
N TYR A 135 -2.29 -3.93 18.79
CA TYR A 135 -2.86 -4.19 17.47
C TYR A 135 -1.79 -4.59 16.45
N MET A 136 -0.60 -3.98 16.49
CA MET A 136 0.53 -4.39 15.66
C MET A 136 0.91 -5.86 15.92
N GLN A 137 1.07 -6.25 17.19
CA GLN A 137 1.41 -7.64 17.56
C GLN A 137 0.31 -8.63 17.15
N ARG A 138 -0.96 -8.27 17.36
CA ARG A 138 -2.11 -9.08 16.95
C ARG A 138 -2.11 -9.28 15.43
N SER A 139 -1.84 -8.22 14.68
CA SER A 139 -1.76 -8.27 13.22
C SER A 139 -0.57 -9.13 12.77
N TRP A 140 0.59 -9.07 13.43
CA TRP A 140 1.69 -10.00 13.13
C TRP A 140 1.30 -11.46 13.28
N VAL A 141 0.61 -11.83 14.36
CA VAL A 141 0.14 -13.21 14.56
C VAL A 141 -0.75 -13.66 13.40
N ILE A 142 -1.71 -12.82 13.02
CA ILE A 142 -2.66 -13.12 11.96
C ILE A 142 -1.99 -13.16 10.59
N LEU A 143 -1.20 -12.15 10.23
CA LEU A 143 -0.55 -12.07 8.93
C LEU A 143 0.51 -13.16 8.73
N ASN A 144 1.25 -13.56 9.78
CA ASN A 144 2.18 -14.68 9.66
C ASN A 144 1.44 -16.02 9.53
N ALA A 145 0.31 -16.21 10.22
CA ALA A 145 -0.54 -17.38 10.01
C ALA A 145 -1.09 -17.44 8.58
N THR A 146 -1.54 -16.29 8.05
CA THR A 146 -1.94 -16.15 6.65
C THR A 146 -0.79 -16.42 5.69
N ALA A 147 0.42 -15.92 5.98
CA ALA A 147 1.62 -16.15 5.18
C ALA A 147 1.94 -17.65 5.08
N LEU A 148 1.79 -18.41 6.17
CA LEU A 148 1.97 -19.87 6.16
C LEU A 148 1.01 -20.58 5.21
N ILE A 149 -0.24 -20.11 5.11
CA ILE A 149 -1.22 -20.66 4.17
C ILE A 149 -0.86 -20.26 2.73
N LEU A 150 -0.54 -18.98 2.51
CA LEU A 150 -0.17 -18.46 1.19
C LEU A 150 1.16 -19.03 0.68
N MET A 151 2.05 -19.50 1.55
CA MET A 151 3.30 -20.15 1.18
C MET A 151 3.09 -21.34 0.25
N PHE A 152 1.97 -22.07 0.35
CA PHE A 152 1.64 -23.16 -0.57
C PHE A 152 1.46 -22.67 -2.02
N LEU A 153 1.03 -21.42 -2.24
CA LEU A 153 0.98 -20.82 -3.57
C LEU A 153 2.38 -20.72 -4.20
N TYR A 154 3.38 -20.37 -3.40
CA TYR A 154 4.77 -20.29 -3.84
C TYR A 154 5.37 -21.68 -4.07
N ILE A 155 5.09 -22.64 -3.18
CA ILE A 155 5.56 -24.03 -3.29
C ILE A 155 5.01 -24.69 -4.57
N PHE A 156 3.75 -24.44 -4.90
CA PHE A 156 3.09 -25.00 -6.08
C PHE A 156 3.05 -24.03 -7.27
N ALA A 157 3.93 -23.02 -7.30
CA ALA A 157 3.94 -22.02 -8.37
C ALA A 157 4.10 -22.65 -9.76
N THR A 158 5.04 -23.58 -9.96
CA THR A 158 5.25 -24.25 -11.27
C THR A 158 3.97 -24.90 -11.83
N PRO A 159 3.30 -25.84 -11.13
CA PRO A 159 2.09 -26.46 -11.66
C PRO A 159 0.92 -25.47 -11.81
N ILE A 160 0.82 -24.46 -10.94
CA ILE A 160 -0.21 -23.41 -11.04
C ILE A 160 0.00 -22.58 -12.32
N LEU A 161 1.23 -22.16 -12.58
CA LEU A 161 1.59 -21.39 -13.78
C LEU A 161 1.34 -22.18 -15.07
N LYS A 162 1.65 -23.50 -15.07
CA LYS A 162 1.29 -24.38 -16.20
C LYS A 162 -0.22 -24.48 -16.39
N LEU A 163 -0.99 -24.58 -15.30
CA LEU A 163 -2.44 -24.70 -15.35
C LEU A 163 -3.11 -23.46 -15.95
N ILE A 164 -2.61 -22.26 -15.63
CA ILE A 164 -3.13 -21.01 -16.20
C ILE A 164 -2.64 -20.76 -17.63
N GLY A 165 -1.83 -21.66 -18.21
CA GLY A 165 -1.41 -21.61 -19.61
C GLY A 165 -0.09 -20.88 -19.90
N GLN A 166 0.77 -20.70 -18.90
CA GLN A 166 2.14 -20.22 -19.14
C GLN A 166 3.00 -21.31 -19.80
N THR A 167 4.05 -20.89 -20.53
CA THR A 167 4.96 -21.84 -21.19
C THR A 167 5.72 -22.69 -20.16
N ASP A 168 6.17 -23.88 -20.57
CA ASP A 168 6.86 -24.81 -19.66
C ASP A 168 8.12 -24.18 -19.03
N THR A 169 8.91 -23.48 -19.85
CA THR A 169 10.13 -22.78 -19.43
C THR A 169 9.82 -21.69 -18.41
N ILE A 170 8.91 -20.75 -18.70
CA ILE A 170 8.57 -19.65 -17.78
C ILE A 170 7.96 -20.19 -16.49
N SER A 171 7.08 -21.19 -16.58
CA SER A 171 6.46 -21.79 -15.40
C SER A 171 7.49 -22.42 -14.47
N LYS A 172 8.49 -23.11 -15.03
CA LYS A 172 9.56 -23.76 -14.25
C LYS A 172 10.49 -22.74 -13.59
N GLU A 173 10.97 -21.75 -14.36
CA GLU A 173 11.88 -20.73 -13.84
C GLU A 173 11.19 -19.83 -12.79
N ALA A 174 9.95 -19.40 -13.06
CA ALA A 174 9.16 -18.61 -12.10
C ALA A 174 8.81 -19.40 -10.85
N GLY A 175 8.55 -20.71 -10.96
CA GLY A 175 8.32 -21.54 -9.79
C GLY A 175 9.56 -21.78 -8.94
N ILE A 176 10.74 -21.91 -9.56
CA ILE A 176 12.02 -21.94 -8.81
C ILE A 176 12.23 -20.59 -8.11
N PHE A 177 12.04 -19.49 -8.83
CA PHE A 177 12.17 -18.15 -8.27
C PHE A 177 11.20 -17.92 -7.10
N ALA A 178 9.94 -18.33 -7.22
CA ALA A 178 8.93 -18.24 -6.16
C ALA A 178 9.38 -18.94 -4.87
N LEU A 179 10.01 -20.11 -4.95
CA LEU A 179 10.55 -20.78 -3.75
C LEU A 179 11.59 -19.90 -3.03
N TRP A 180 12.45 -19.19 -3.76
CA TRP A 180 13.39 -18.24 -3.19
C TRP A 180 12.72 -16.99 -2.63
N MET A 181 11.52 -16.63 -3.07
CA MET A 181 10.77 -15.46 -2.61
C MET A 181 9.92 -15.71 -1.36
N ILE A 182 9.87 -16.95 -0.84
CA ILE A 182 9.14 -17.26 0.40
C ILE A 182 9.55 -16.36 1.58
N PRO A 183 10.83 -16.05 1.86
CA PRO A 183 11.18 -15.17 2.97
C PRO A 183 10.62 -13.74 2.81
N GLN A 184 10.43 -13.25 1.58
CA GLN A 184 9.84 -11.94 1.30
C GLN A 184 8.36 -11.92 1.71
N LEU A 185 7.63 -13.03 1.50
CA LEU A 185 6.25 -13.17 1.96
C LEU A 185 6.11 -12.90 3.47
N PHE A 186 7.02 -13.45 4.27
CA PHE A 186 7.05 -13.22 5.71
C PHE A 186 7.55 -11.82 6.08
N ALA A 187 8.46 -11.25 5.29
CA ALA A 187 8.86 -9.85 5.48
C ALA A 187 7.67 -8.89 5.28
N TYR A 188 6.81 -9.14 4.29
CA TYR A 188 5.56 -8.39 4.12
C TYR A 188 4.61 -8.54 5.30
N ALA A 189 4.41 -9.76 5.80
CA ALA A 189 3.58 -10.02 6.98
C ALA A 189 4.06 -9.25 8.23
N MET A 190 5.37 -8.99 8.35
CA MET A 190 5.96 -8.20 9.42
C MET A 190 5.92 -6.68 9.13
N ASN A 191 6.23 -6.26 7.91
CA ASN A 191 6.36 -4.86 7.53
C ASN A 191 5.00 -4.13 7.51
N TYR A 192 3.93 -4.77 7.06
CA TYR A 192 2.62 -4.10 7.02
C TYR A 192 2.17 -3.59 8.39
N PRO A 193 2.21 -4.39 9.47
CA PRO A 193 1.80 -3.88 10.76
C PRO A 193 2.73 -2.81 11.32
N ILE A 194 4.03 -2.95 11.07
CA ILE A 194 5.06 -2.00 11.50
C ILE A 194 4.82 -0.63 10.87
N THR A 195 4.60 -0.59 9.55
CA THR A 195 4.38 0.67 8.84
C THR A 195 3.10 1.34 9.32
N LYS A 196 1.99 0.62 9.50
CA LYS A 196 0.76 1.21 10.06
C LYS A 196 0.92 1.71 11.49
N PHE A 197 1.65 0.98 12.32
CA PHE A 197 2.01 1.41 13.67
C PHE A 197 2.80 2.73 13.67
N LEU A 198 3.80 2.86 12.81
CA LEU A 198 4.63 4.07 12.69
C LEU A 198 3.88 5.23 12.03
N GLN A 199 3.07 4.96 11.00
CA GLN A 199 2.23 5.95 10.30
C GLN A 199 1.22 6.59 11.25
N ALA A 200 0.54 5.80 12.09
CA ALA A 200 -0.43 6.31 13.07
C ALA A 200 0.20 7.31 14.06
N GLN A 201 1.51 7.21 14.30
CA GLN A 201 2.27 8.11 15.20
C GLN A 201 2.96 9.26 14.44
N ASN A 202 2.65 9.46 13.17
CA ASN A 202 3.31 10.42 12.28
C ASN A 202 4.83 10.23 12.15
N LYS A 203 5.35 9.01 12.31
CA LYS A 203 6.80 8.70 12.21
C LYS A 203 7.25 8.43 10.77
N PHE A 204 6.69 9.15 9.80
CA PHE A 204 6.90 8.93 8.37
C PHE A 204 8.37 9.03 7.93
N MET A 205 9.11 10.04 8.44
CA MET A 205 10.51 10.27 8.07
C MET A 205 11.43 9.08 8.37
N VAL A 206 11.13 8.30 9.42
CA VAL A 206 11.94 7.14 9.79
C VAL A 206 11.80 6.05 8.73
N MET A 207 10.56 5.74 8.33
CA MET A 207 10.29 4.78 7.26
C MET A 207 10.92 5.23 5.95
N THR A 208 10.87 6.53 5.64
CA THR A 208 11.47 7.09 4.42
C THR A 208 12.98 6.90 4.39
N VAL A 209 13.68 7.28 5.46
CA VAL A 209 15.15 7.15 5.52
C VAL A 209 15.56 5.68 5.44
N ILE A 210 14.90 4.79 6.18
CA ILE A 210 15.18 3.34 6.13
C ILE A 210 14.97 2.81 4.71
N SER A 211 13.85 3.13 4.08
CA SER A 211 13.53 2.65 2.73
C SER A 211 14.46 3.23 1.66
N ALA A 212 14.88 4.50 1.79
CA ALA A 212 15.84 5.11 0.88
C ALA A 212 17.23 4.46 1.00
N VAL A 213 17.68 4.19 2.23
CA VAL A 213 18.93 3.45 2.47
C VAL A 213 18.85 2.04 1.90
N ALA A 214 17.72 1.34 2.12
CA ALA A 214 17.47 0.03 1.55
C ALA A 214 17.56 0.06 0.02
N LEU A 215 16.95 1.06 -0.64
CA LEU A 215 16.98 1.21 -2.09
C LEU A 215 18.39 1.42 -2.65
N VAL A 216 19.21 2.24 -1.99
CA VAL A 216 20.60 2.47 -2.42
C VAL A 216 21.40 1.16 -2.37
N PHE A 217 21.34 0.44 -1.25
CA PHE A 217 22.04 -0.84 -1.13
C PHE A 217 21.48 -1.88 -2.09
N HIS A 218 20.16 -1.95 -2.22
CA HIS A 218 19.48 -2.83 -3.17
C HIS A 218 20.01 -2.61 -4.59
N THR A 219 20.07 -1.36 -5.05
CA THR A 219 20.54 -1.03 -6.41
C THR A 219 21.99 -1.50 -6.63
N ILE A 220 22.88 -1.23 -5.68
CA ILE A 220 24.29 -1.60 -5.74
C ILE A 220 24.45 -3.13 -5.76
N PHE A 221 23.77 -3.83 -4.85
CA PHE A 221 23.88 -5.29 -4.73
C PHE A 221 23.19 -6.02 -5.87
N SER A 222 22.07 -5.52 -6.41
CA SER A 222 21.41 -6.10 -7.58
C SER A 222 22.33 -6.04 -8.79
N TRP A 223 22.95 -4.88 -9.07
CA TRP A 223 23.97 -4.78 -10.12
C TRP A 223 25.15 -5.74 -9.91
N LEU A 224 25.67 -5.80 -8.67
CA LEU A 224 26.84 -6.62 -8.35
C LEU A 224 26.54 -8.12 -8.48
N LEU A 225 25.49 -8.62 -7.82
CA LEU A 225 25.20 -10.05 -7.74
C LEU A 225 24.58 -10.56 -9.04
N MET A 226 23.59 -9.85 -9.60
CA MET A 226 22.92 -10.30 -10.82
C MET A 226 23.85 -10.24 -12.02
N LEU A 227 24.50 -9.09 -12.25
CA LEU A 227 25.23 -8.84 -13.50
C LEU A 227 26.74 -9.10 -13.38
N LYS A 228 27.41 -8.59 -12.34
CA LYS A 228 28.89 -8.67 -12.26
C LYS A 228 29.42 -10.01 -11.78
N LEU A 229 28.77 -10.62 -10.79
CA LEU A 229 29.15 -11.93 -10.27
C LEU A 229 28.45 -13.09 -11.00
N GLY A 230 27.49 -12.78 -11.89
CA GLY A 230 26.80 -13.77 -12.72
C GLY A 230 25.84 -14.68 -11.94
N TRP A 231 25.31 -14.23 -10.79
CA TRP A 231 24.33 -15.03 -10.03
C TRP A 231 22.93 -14.99 -10.64
N GLY A 232 22.70 -14.13 -11.64
CA GLY A 232 21.42 -14.05 -12.37
C GLY A 232 20.22 -13.86 -11.44
N MET A 233 19.16 -14.64 -11.68
CA MET A 233 17.92 -14.60 -10.89
C MET A 233 18.08 -15.06 -9.44
N VAL A 234 19.07 -15.88 -9.11
CA VAL A 234 19.37 -16.19 -7.71
C VAL A 234 19.89 -14.94 -6.98
N GLY A 235 20.73 -14.15 -7.66
CA GLY A 235 21.17 -12.85 -7.16
C GLY A 235 20.00 -11.90 -6.90
N ALA A 236 19.02 -11.85 -7.82
CA ALA A 236 17.81 -11.05 -7.65
C ALA A 236 17.03 -11.41 -6.38
N ALA A 237 16.76 -12.70 -6.18
CA ALA A 237 16.01 -13.15 -5.01
C ALA A 237 16.75 -12.87 -3.70
N VAL A 238 18.06 -13.12 -3.64
CA VAL A 238 18.88 -12.85 -2.45
C VAL A 238 18.83 -11.37 -2.07
N VAL A 239 18.99 -10.47 -3.04
CA VAL A 239 19.00 -9.03 -2.79
C VAL A 239 17.63 -8.51 -2.39
N LEU A 240 16.55 -8.95 -3.05
CA LEU A 240 15.18 -8.56 -2.68
C LEU A 240 14.82 -9.00 -1.26
N ASN A 241 15.02 -10.28 -0.93
CA ASN A 241 14.75 -10.80 0.41
C ASN A 241 15.56 -10.03 1.48
N SER A 242 16.85 -9.81 1.21
CA SER A 242 17.71 -9.07 2.14
C SER A 242 17.25 -7.63 2.33
N SER A 243 16.75 -6.98 1.28
CA SER A 243 16.26 -5.60 1.33
C SER A 243 14.99 -5.48 2.18
N TRP A 244 14.02 -6.37 1.97
CA TRP A 244 12.79 -6.38 2.76
C TRP A 244 13.03 -6.72 4.23
N TRP A 245 13.88 -7.71 4.51
CA TRP A 245 14.24 -8.02 5.89
C TRP A 245 15.08 -6.92 6.54
N PHE A 246 15.94 -6.24 5.79
CA PHE A 246 16.64 -5.05 6.30
C PHE A 246 15.64 -3.97 6.75
N ILE A 247 14.63 -3.66 5.93
CA ILE A 247 13.59 -2.68 6.29
C ILE A 247 12.89 -3.10 7.59
N VAL A 248 12.39 -4.35 7.66
CA VAL A 248 11.71 -4.89 8.85
C VAL A 248 12.61 -4.78 10.09
N LEU A 249 13.85 -5.23 10.00
CA LEU A 249 14.77 -5.24 11.15
C LEU A 249 15.16 -3.82 11.59
N ALA A 250 15.36 -2.90 10.65
CA ALA A 250 15.68 -1.51 10.95
C ALA A 250 14.51 -0.78 11.63
N GLU A 251 13.28 -1.02 11.18
CA GLU A 251 12.08 -0.45 11.80
C GLU A 251 11.83 -1.05 13.19
N LEU A 252 11.98 -2.37 13.35
CA LEU A 252 11.90 -3.03 14.66
C LEU A 252 12.96 -2.49 15.62
N LEU A 253 14.20 -2.30 15.16
CA LEU A 253 15.26 -1.70 15.97
C LEU A 253 14.88 -0.29 16.43
N TYR A 254 14.30 0.52 15.56
CA TYR A 254 13.80 1.85 15.92
C TYR A 254 12.72 1.77 17.00
N ILE A 255 11.74 0.87 16.84
CA ILE A 255 10.63 0.68 17.80
C ILE A 255 11.17 0.19 19.16
N PHE A 256 12.01 -0.85 19.16
CA PHE A 256 12.50 -1.50 20.37
C PHE A 256 13.48 -0.65 21.17
N ARG A 257 14.14 0.34 20.53
CA ARG A 257 14.96 1.34 21.23
C ARG A 257 14.15 2.34 22.07
N GLY A 258 12.82 2.25 22.06
CA GLY A 258 11.95 3.12 22.85
C GLY A 258 11.56 4.42 22.16
N ALA A 259 11.85 4.58 20.86
CA ALA A 259 11.55 5.80 20.10
C ALA A 259 10.04 6.05 19.88
N CYS A 260 9.20 5.08 20.24
CA CYS A 260 7.74 5.14 20.19
C CYS A 260 7.08 5.39 21.56
N GLY A 261 7.86 5.57 22.63
CA GLY A 261 7.34 5.84 23.98
C GLY A 261 6.26 4.82 24.40
N ARG A 262 5.13 5.31 24.94
CA ARG A 262 4.01 4.47 25.41
C ARG A 262 3.35 3.62 24.33
N ALA A 263 3.56 3.92 23.04
CA ALA A 263 2.97 3.11 21.98
C ALA A 263 3.61 1.72 21.87
N TRP A 264 4.82 1.53 22.42
CA TRP A 264 5.47 0.23 22.51
C TRP A 264 6.00 -0.04 23.92
N ASN A 265 5.29 -0.90 24.66
CA ASN A 265 5.67 -1.34 26.01
C ASN A 265 6.22 -2.78 26.03
N GLY A 266 6.60 -3.32 24.88
CA GLY A 266 7.06 -4.70 24.73
C GLY A 266 5.95 -5.68 24.32
N PHE A 267 6.31 -6.97 24.30
CA PHE A 267 5.39 -8.03 23.92
C PHE A 267 4.31 -8.24 24.98
N SER A 268 3.08 -8.52 24.54
CA SER A 268 1.93 -8.68 25.43
C SER A 268 1.02 -9.82 24.99
N TRP A 269 0.51 -10.57 25.96
CA TRP A 269 -0.47 -11.63 25.74
C TRP A 269 -1.82 -11.10 25.23
N MET A 270 -2.10 -9.80 25.37
CA MET A 270 -3.30 -9.17 24.79
C MET A 270 -3.33 -9.25 23.25
N ALA A 271 -2.17 -9.46 22.61
CA ALA A 271 -2.09 -9.72 21.18
C ALA A 271 -2.91 -10.96 20.76
N PHE A 272 -3.07 -11.94 21.66
CA PHE A 272 -3.80 -13.19 21.39
C PHE A 272 -5.28 -13.13 21.78
N GLN A 273 -5.75 -12.03 22.36
CA GLN A 273 -7.17 -11.85 22.67
C GLN A 273 -7.96 -11.39 21.45
N ASN A 274 -9.20 -11.88 21.32
CA ASN A 274 -10.13 -11.52 20.25
C ASN A 274 -9.58 -11.69 18.82
N LEU A 275 -8.66 -12.66 18.61
CA LEU A 275 -8.07 -12.95 17.30
C LEU A 275 -9.12 -13.24 16.23
N TRP A 276 -10.20 -13.95 16.57
CA TRP A 276 -11.26 -14.28 15.61
C TRP A 276 -12.01 -13.04 15.10
N GLY A 277 -12.32 -12.09 15.99
CA GLY A 277 -12.96 -10.83 15.61
C GLY A 277 -12.05 -9.99 14.71
N PHE A 278 -10.77 -9.87 15.09
CA PHE A 278 -9.78 -9.15 14.28
C PHE A 278 -9.53 -9.83 12.94
N LEU A 279 -9.47 -11.17 12.91
CA LEU A 279 -9.33 -11.96 11.69
C LEU A 279 -10.49 -11.70 10.74
N LYS A 280 -11.74 -11.74 11.22
CA LYS A 280 -12.92 -11.43 10.39
C LYS A 280 -12.84 -10.04 9.77
N LEU A 281 -12.49 -9.02 10.56
CA LEU A 281 -12.32 -7.65 10.07
C LEU A 281 -11.20 -7.54 9.02
N SER A 282 -10.08 -8.20 9.29
CA SER A 282 -8.93 -8.24 8.38
C SER A 282 -9.28 -8.98 7.10
N LEU A 283 -10.02 -10.10 7.16
CA LEU A 283 -10.44 -10.88 6.01
C LEU A 283 -11.41 -10.09 5.13
N ALA A 284 -12.36 -9.36 5.74
CA ALA A 284 -13.28 -8.50 4.99
C ALA A 284 -12.51 -7.43 4.20
N SER A 285 -11.55 -6.77 4.86
CA SER A 285 -10.66 -5.78 4.23
C SER A 285 -9.76 -6.40 3.15
N ALA A 286 -9.28 -7.63 3.39
CA ALA A 286 -8.51 -8.41 2.44
C ALA A 286 -9.30 -8.69 1.19
N PHE A 287 -10.52 -9.24 1.28
CA PHE A 287 -11.32 -9.54 0.11
C PHE A 287 -11.68 -8.29 -0.68
N MET A 288 -12.03 -7.21 0.01
CA MET A 288 -12.37 -5.93 -0.61
C MET A 288 -11.24 -5.42 -1.51
N LEU A 289 -10.01 -5.38 -0.99
CA LEU A 289 -8.84 -4.84 -1.69
C LEU A 289 -8.11 -5.86 -2.59
N ALA A 290 -8.19 -7.15 -2.25
CA ALA A 290 -7.61 -8.21 -3.05
C ALA A 290 -8.41 -8.45 -4.34
N LEU A 291 -9.76 -8.41 -4.28
CA LEU A 291 -10.60 -8.50 -5.48
C LEU A 291 -10.30 -7.35 -6.45
N GLU A 292 -10.02 -6.15 -5.94
CA GLU A 292 -9.61 -4.98 -6.72
C GLU A 292 -8.31 -5.26 -7.51
N THR A 293 -7.29 -5.82 -6.83
CA THR A 293 -5.98 -6.09 -7.44
C THR A 293 -6.01 -7.32 -8.36
N TRP A 294 -6.74 -8.37 -7.96
CA TRP A 294 -6.81 -9.63 -8.70
C TRP A 294 -7.65 -9.50 -9.96
N TYR A 295 -8.72 -8.69 -9.93
CA TYR A 295 -9.49 -8.38 -11.14
C TYR A 295 -8.59 -7.75 -12.22
N ILE A 296 -7.72 -6.80 -11.86
CA ILE A 296 -6.77 -6.19 -12.79
C ILE A 296 -5.77 -7.23 -13.32
N THR A 297 -5.27 -8.11 -12.45
CA THR A 297 -4.34 -9.18 -12.84
C THR A 297 -4.98 -10.17 -13.82
N VAL A 298 -6.24 -10.53 -13.59
CA VAL A 298 -7.04 -11.38 -14.49
C VAL A 298 -7.26 -10.69 -15.84
N LEU A 299 -7.56 -9.38 -15.85
CA LEU A 299 -7.68 -8.62 -17.09
C LEU A 299 -6.35 -8.55 -17.87
N ILE A 300 -5.22 -8.36 -17.19
CA ILE A 300 -3.88 -8.40 -17.81
C ILE A 300 -3.61 -9.78 -18.41
N LEU A 301 -3.93 -10.84 -17.67
CA LEU A 301 -3.77 -12.21 -18.14
C LEU A 301 -4.60 -12.47 -19.41
N PHE A 302 -5.88 -12.06 -19.43
CA PHE A 302 -6.74 -12.18 -20.61
C PHE A 302 -6.29 -11.29 -21.77
N ALA A 303 -5.81 -10.08 -21.50
CA ALA A 303 -5.24 -9.20 -22.53
C ALA A 303 -4.02 -9.86 -23.21
N GLY A 304 -3.21 -10.61 -22.47
CA GLY A 304 -2.10 -11.41 -23.01
C GLY A 304 -2.52 -12.54 -23.95
N TYR A 305 -3.78 -12.97 -23.92
CA TYR A 305 -4.33 -13.99 -24.83
C TYR A 305 -4.99 -13.41 -26.09
N LEU A 306 -5.16 -12.07 -26.18
CA LEU A 306 -5.82 -11.44 -27.32
C LEU A 306 -4.80 -11.13 -28.44
N LYS A 307 -5.03 -11.68 -29.64
CA LYS A 307 -4.18 -11.50 -30.84
C LYS A 307 -4.09 -10.06 -31.38
N ASN A 308 -4.80 -9.09 -30.80
CA ASN A 308 -4.73 -7.67 -31.16
C ASN A 308 -4.90 -6.82 -29.89
N THR A 309 -3.80 -6.24 -29.40
CA THR A 309 -3.65 -5.65 -28.07
C THR A 309 -3.95 -4.14 -27.98
N GLU A 310 -4.70 -3.57 -28.93
CA GLU A 310 -4.91 -2.11 -28.96
C GLU A 310 -6.14 -1.59 -28.17
N VAL A 311 -7.03 -2.45 -27.61
CA VAL A 311 -8.33 -1.94 -27.08
C VAL A 311 -8.69 -2.35 -25.64
N SER A 312 -7.83 -3.03 -24.86
CA SER A 312 -8.23 -3.48 -23.51
C SER A 312 -7.29 -3.08 -22.36
N VAL A 313 -6.77 -1.85 -22.38
CA VAL A 313 -5.95 -1.32 -21.27
C VAL A 313 -6.63 -0.13 -20.55
N GLY A 314 -7.62 0.52 -21.16
CA GLY A 314 -8.27 1.74 -20.61
C GLY A 314 -9.49 1.51 -19.71
N ALA A 315 -10.06 0.30 -19.67
CA ALA A 315 -11.26 0.02 -18.87
C ALA A 315 -10.94 -0.34 -17.39
N SER A 316 -9.68 -0.63 -17.08
CA SER A 316 -9.26 -1.26 -15.82
C SER A 316 -9.23 -0.32 -14.61
N GLY A 317 -9.18 1.00 -14.82
CA GLY A 317 -9.17 1.99 -13.73
C GLY A 317 -10.56 2.32 -13.16
N ILE A 318 -11.63 1.96 -13.87
CA ILE A 318 -13.01 2.40 -13.56
C ILE A 318 -13.73 1.41 -12.63
N CYS A 319 -13.38 0.12 -12.68
CA CYS A 319 -14.06 -0.96 -11.95
C CYS A 319 -13.70 -1.07 -10.45
N VAL A 320 -12.68 -0.35 -10.00
CA VAL A 320 -12.21 -0.28 -8.60
C VAL A 320 -13.25 0.36 -7.64
N ARG A 321 -14.25 1.05 -8.19
CA ARG A 321 -15.03 2.07 -7.45
C ARG A 321 -16.29 1.62 -6.71
N VAL A 322 -16.84 0.43 -6.89
CA VAL A 322 -18.25 0.19 -6.45
C VAL A 322 -18.38 -0.46 -5.07
N SER A 323 -17.29 -0.98 -4.49
CA SER A 323 -17.39 -1.95 -3.37
C SER A 323 -17.03 -1.43 -1.98
N ASN A 324 -16.52 -0.19 -1.82
CA ASN A 324 -15.99 0.32 -0.53
C ASN A 324 -16.96 1.24 0.24
N GLU A 325 -18.24 1.29 -0.15
CA GLU A 325 -19.24 2.32 0.18
C GLU A 325 -19.97 2.18 1.54
N LEU A 326 -19.36 1.69 2.64
CA LEU A 326 -20.08 1.61 3.92
C LEU A 326 -19.23 1.97 5.15
N GLY A 327 -19.45 3.16 5.72
CA GLY A 327 -19.20 3.43 7.15
C GLY A 327 -18.79 4.87 7.50
N ALA A 328 -19.69 5.62 8.16
CA ALA A 328 -19.63 7.07 8.41
C ALA A 328 -19.02 7.50 9.77
N SER A 329 -18.54 8.76 9.85
CA SER A 329 -19.03 9.85 10.76
C SER A 329 -17.98 10.93 11.13
N HIS A 330 -17.93 12.10 10.45
CA HIS A 330 -17.87 13.49 10.99
C HIS A 330 -17.36 14.56 9.95
N PRO A 331 -18.06 15.69 9.66
CA PRO A 331 -18.15 16.16 8.27
C PRO A 331 -17.61 17.57 7.89
N LYS A 332 -16.98 18.41 8.74
CA LYS A 332 -16.67 19.81 8.33
C LYS A 332 -15.19 20.12 8.03
N ALA A 333 -14.27 19.80 8.94
CA ALA A 333 -12.83 19.98 8.67
C ALA A 333 -12.31 18.97 7.62
N ALA A 334 -12.82 17.74 7.66
CA ALA A 334 -12.53 16.70 6.69
C ALA A 334 -12.86 17.12 5.24
N LYS A 335 -13.93 17.91 5.03
CA LYS A 335 -14.34 18.38 3.69
C LYS A 335 -13.36 19.36 3.06
N PHE A 336 -12.72 20.23 3.85
CA PHE A 336 -11.73 21.14 3.29
C PHE A 336 -10.42 20.41 2.96
N SER A 337 -9.92 19.57 3.89
CA SER A 337 -8.75 18.73 3.64
C SER A 337 -8.98 17.83 2.42
N ALA A 338 -10.19 17.30 2.25
CA ALA A 338 -10.59 16.52 1.08
C ALA A 338 -10.40 17.27 -0.25
N VAL A 339 -10.97 18.48 -0.35
CA VAL A 339 -10.86 19.31 -1.54
C VAL A 339 -9.38 19.61 -1.86
N VAL A 340 -8.57 19.89 -0.83
CA VAL A 340 -7.13 20.13 -1.01
C VAL A 340 -6.44 18.90 -1.60
N VAL A 341 -6.65 17.70 -1.04
CA VAL A 341 -5.99 16.46 -1.51
C VAL A 341 -6.40 16.13 -2.96
N VAL A 342 -7.67 16.32 -3.32
CA VAL A 342 -8.19 16.06 -4.69
C VAL A 342 -7.52 16.98 -5.71
N ILE A 343 -7.48 18.29 -5.43
CA ILE A 343 -6.85 19.27 -6.31
C ILE A 343 -5.35 18.97 -6.45
N THR A 344 -4.65 18.73 -5.35
CA THR A 344 -3.21 18.44 -5.40
C THR A 344 -2.91 17.19 -6.20
N SER A 345 -3.72 16.14 -6.08
CA SER A 345 -3.47 14.88 -6.78
C SER A 345 -3.79 14.98 -8.26
N PHE A 346 -4.83 15.73 -8.65
CA PHE A 346 -5.06 16.06 -10.07
C PHE A 346 -3.83 16.71 -10.71
N LEU A 347 -3.26 17.72 -10.03
CA LEU A 347 -2.08 18.43 -10.53
C LEU A 347 -0.85 17.52 -10.62
N ILE A 348 -0.64 16.63 -9.65
CA ILE A 348 0.43 15.61 -9.69
C ILE A 348 0.20 14.67 -10.88
N GLY A 349 -1.02 14.17 -11.09
CA GLY A 349 -1.36 13.31 -12.21
C GLY A 349 -1.06 13.96 -13.56
N LEU A 350 -1.42 15.24 -13.73
CA LEU A 350 -1.10 16.01 -14.94
C LEU A 350 0.41 16.18 -15.13
N PHE A 351 1.13 16.48 -14.06
CA PHE A 351 2.59 16.64 -14.11
C PHE A 351 3.31 15.35 -14.50
N LEU A 352 2.95 14.21 -13.89
CA LEU A 352 3.49 12.90 -14.24
C LEU A 352 3.14 12.51 -15.68
N GLY A 353 1.90 12.77 -16.10
CA GLY A 353 1.45 12.58 -17.48
C GLY A 353 2.27 13.37 -18.50
N LEU A 354 2.57 14.64 -18.19
CA LEU A 354 3.40 15.49 -19.03
C LEU A 354 4.83 14.93 -19.17
N ILE A 355 5.44 14.50 -18.06
CA ILE A 355 6.77 13.87 -18.09
C ILE A 355 6.75 12.66 -19.03
N LEU A 356 5.78 11.75 -18.87
CA LEU A 356 5.68 10.55 -19.70
C LEU A 356 5.52 10.87 -21.18
N ILE A 357 4.72 11.87 -21.54
CA ILE A 357 4.57 12.31 -22.95
C ILE A 357 5.89 12.87 -23.48
N VAL A 358 6.58 13.70 -22.70
CA VAL A 358 7.88 14.29 -23.11
C VAL A 358 8.94 13.20 -23.29
N THR A 359 9.00 12.23 -22.38
CA THR A 359 9.96 11.12 -22.43
C THR A 359 9.48 9.94 -23.27
N ALA A 360 8.32 10.03 -23.94
CA ALA A 360 7.64 8.88 -24.55
C ALA A 360 8.54 8.08 -25.51
N LYS A 361 9.40 8.78 -26.24
CA LYS A 361 10.33 8.16 -27.21
C LYS A 361 11.55 7.50 -26.58
N GLN A 362 11.82 7.76 -25.30
CA GLN A 362 13.08 7.42 -24.64
C GLN A 362 12.88 6.43 -23.50
N TYR A 363 11.85 6.62 -22.66
CA TYR A 363 11.67 5.78 -21.48
C TYR A 363 11.46 4.29 -21.80
N PRO A 364 10.81 3.85 -22.91
CA PRO A 364 10.59 2.43 -23.13
C PRO A 364 11.89 1.64 -23.26
N SER A 365 12.96 2.26 -23.78
CA SER A 365 14.27 1.61 -23.90
C SER A 365 15.01 1.45 -22.57
N TRP A 366 14.54 2.08 -21.50
CA TRP A 366 15.04 1.83 -20.14
C TRP A 366 14.56 0.49 -19.58
N PHE A 367 13.47 -0.08 -20.14
CA PHE A 367 12.85 -1.31 -19.66
C PHE A 367 13.12 -2.53 -20.55
N SER A 368 13.37 -2.32 -21.84
CA SER A 368 13.60 -3.40 -22.81
C SER A 368 14.60 -2.98 -23.88
N THR A 369 15.34 -3.96 -24.41
CA THR A 369 16.20 -3.80 -25.59
C THR A 369 15.55 -4.32 -26.88
N ASP A 370 14.30 -4.79 -26.80
CA ASP A 370 13.53 -5.31 -27.94
C ASP A 370 12.73 -4.18 -28.62
N ASP A 371 13.00 -3.94 -29.90
CA ASP A 371 12.40 -2.86 -30.70
C ASP A 371 10.88 -2.98 -30.82
N GLU A 372 10.33 -4.20 -30.91
CA GLU A 372 8.90 -4.43 -31.03
C GLU A 372 8.18 -4.06 -29.73
N VAL A 373 8.76 -4.44 -28.58
CA VAL A 373 8.24 -4.07 -27.26
C VAL A 373 8.30 -2.56 -27.04
N ILE A 374 9.42 -1.91 -27.43
CA ILE A 374 9.60 -0.46 -27.34
C ILE A 374 8.52 0.28 -28.13
N GLU A 375 8.23 -0.16 -29.36
CA GLU A 375 7.23 0.49 -30.21
C GLU A 375 5.80 0.38 -29.63
N ILE A 376 5.44 -0.79 -29.10
CA ILE A 376 4.13 -1.02 -28.47
C ILE A 376 3.94 -0.11 -27.25
N VAL A 377 4.93 -0.04 -26.36
CA VAL A 377 4.87 0.79 -25.15
C VAL A 377 4.76 2.28 -25.51
N TYR A 378 5.49 2.73 -26.55
CA TYR A 378 5.37 4.09 -27.07
C TYR A 378 3.93 4.41 -27.52
N LYS A 379 3.30 3.52 -28.31
CA LYS A 379 1.91 3.70 -28.79
C LYS A 379 0.89 3.73 -27.65
N LEU A 380 1.11 2.96 -26.59
CA LEU A 380 0.21 2.90 -25.42
C LEU A 380 0.41 4.05 -24.41
N THR A 381 1.48 4.84 -24.53
CA THR A 381 1.82 5.91 -23.58
C THR A 381 0.69 6.94 -23.37
N PRO A 382 -0.03 7.43 -24.40
CA PRO A 382 -1.14 8.37 -24.20
C PRO A 382 -2.27 7.80 -23.33
N LEU A 383 -2.57 6.51 -23.51
CA LEU A 383 -3.58 5.82 -22.71
C LEU A 383 -3.14 5.70 -21.26
N LEU A 384 -1.87 5.35 -21.03
CA LEU A 384 -1.26 5.31 -19.70
C LEU A 384 -1.35 6.66 -18.98
N VAL A 385 -1.12 7.78 -19.68
CA VAL A 385 -1.26 9.12 -19.11
C VAL A 385 -2.68 9.43 -18.67
N ILE A 386 -3.68 9.09 -19.49
CA ILE A 386 -5.09 9.25 -19.12
C ILE A 386 -5.40 8.45 -17.85
N CYS A 387 -4.94 7.21 -17.77
CA CYS A 387 -5.10 6.38 -16.58
C CYS A 387 -4.46 7.03 -15.34
N ILE A 388 -3.23 7.54 -15.44
CA ILE A 388 -2.53 8.18 -14.32
C ILE A 388 -3.31 9.38 -13.79
N VAL A 389 -3.80 10.25 -14.67
CA VAL A 389 -4.55 11.45 -14.26
C VAL A 389 -5.87 11.06 -13.58
N VAL A 390 -6.62 10.13 -14.15
CA VAL A 390 -7.90 9.67 -13.61
C VAL A 390 -7.72 9.01 -12.23
N LEU A 391 -6.73 8.12 -12.11
CA LEU A 391 -6.44 7.41 -10.86
C LEU A 391 -5.97 8.35 -9.76
N ASN A 392 -5.13 9.34 -10.08
CA ASN A 392 -4.64 10.31 -9.11
C ASN A 392 -5.75 11.16 -8.50
N VAL A 393 -6.81 11.49 -9.24
CA VAL A 393 -7.96 12.23 -8.69
C VAL A 393 -8.90 11.32 -7.89
N GLN A 394 -9.11 10.10 -8.37
CA GLN A 394 -10.05 9.16 -7.77
C GLN A 394 -9.59 8.64 -6.39
N LEU A 395 -8.30 8.39 -6.18
CA LEU A 395 -7.74 7.89 -4.91
C LEU A 395 -8.04 8.82 -3.71
N PRO A 396 -7.75 10.13 -3.80
CA PRO A 396 -8.18 11.12 -2.82
C PRO A 396 -9.68 11.18 -2.63
N LEU A 397 -10.45 11.24 -3.72
CA LEU A 397 -11.91 11.34 -3.63
C LEU A 397 -12.44 10.14 -2.83
N ALA A 398 -11.96 8.93 -3.09
CA ALA A 398 -12.34 7.72 -2.36
C ALA A 398 -12.02 7.82 -0.85
N GLY A 399 -10.85 8.33 -0.47
CA GLY A 399 -10.49 8.54 0.93
C GLY A 399 -11.26 9.69 1.63
N THR A 400 -12.03 10.48 0.86
CA THR A 400 -12.74 11.65 1.37
C THR A 400 -14.25 11.46 1.43
N TYR A 401 -14.83 10.71 0.47
CA TYR A 401 -16.23 10.31 0.49
C TYR A 401 -16.51 9.15 1.44
N SER A 402 -15.48 8.47 1.96
CA SER A 402 -15.62 7.53 3.09
C SER A 402 -15.94 8.21 4.43
N ASN A 403 -16.07 9.55 4.46
CA ASN A 403 -16.33 10.34 5.67
C ASN A 403 -17.72 11.01 5.73
N ASP A 404 -18.59 10.77 4.73
CA ASP A 404 -19.97 11.27 4.72
C ASP A 404 -20.99 10.21 5.17
#